data_AF-A0A7C3YDW6-F1
#
_entry.id   AF-A0A7C3YDW6-F1
#
_cell.length_a   1.000
_cell.length_b   1.000
_cell.length_c   1.000
_cell.angle_alpha   90.00
_cell.angle_beta   90.00
_cell.angle_gamma   90.00
#
_symmetry.space_group_name_H-M   'P 1'
#
loop_
_entity.id
_entity.type
_entity.pdbx_description
1 polymer ?
#
loop_
_entity_poly.entity_id
_entity_poly.type
_entity_poly.pdbx_seq_one_letter_code
_entity_poly.pdbx_strand_id
1 'polypeptide(L)'
;KPTFLYVGRISDREKNISFMLKGLSRLKHKDWQLKIVGTGPDEEKLKKLAGKLGIADRISWLGFRKDPYSDFREITALMLTSRYKGFPMVLVETIQRGRNTCDILGL
;
A
#
# COMPACT_ATOMS: atom_id res chain seq x y z
N LYS A 1 6.92 -14.73 2.93
CA LYS A 1 6.09 -13.88 3.81
C LYS A 1 5.10 -13.06 2.99
N PRO A 2 3.87 -12.82 3.47
CA PRO A 2 2.90 -11.95 2.81
C PRO A 2 3.51 -10.62 2.37
N THR A 3 3.38 -10.30 1.08
CA THR A 3 3.88 -9.07 0.49
C THR A 3 2.70 -8.25 -0.04
N PHE A 4 2.47 -7.11 0.60
CA PHE A 4 1.48 -6.12 0.19
C PHE A 4 2.13 -5.12 -0.77
N LEU A 5 1.38 -4.70 -1.79
CA LEU A 5 1.78 -3.62 -2.68
C LEU A 5 0.79 -2.47 -2.55
N TYR A 6 1.29 -1.24 -2.53
CA TYR A 6 0.52 -0.04 -2.79
C TYR A 6 1.10 0.64 -4.03
N VAL A 7 0.24 1.00 -4.98
CA VAL A 7 0.62 1.76 -6.18
C VAL A 7 -0.24 3.01 -6.25
N GLY A 8 0.40 4.18 -6.26
CA GLY A 8 -0.30 5.44 -6.46
C GLY A 8 0.40 6.65 -5.84
N ARG A 9 -0.21 7.81 -6.03
CA ARG A 9 0.27 9.07 -5.43
C ARG A 9 0.31 8.96 -3.90
N ILE A 10 1.39 9.41 -3.29
CA ILE A 10 1.53 9.44 -1.84
C ILE A 10 0.91 10.73 -1.29
N SER A 11 -0.43 10.74 -1.22
CA SER A 11 -1.21 11.80 -0.60
C SER A 11 -2.18 11.21 0.41
N ASP A 12 -1.92 11.43 1.69
CA ASP A 12 -2.64 10.82 2.80
C ASP A 12 -4.08 11.33 2.89
N ARG A 13 -4.32 12.61 2.54
CA ARG A 13 -5.67 13.19 2.51
C ARG A 13 -6.59 12.44 1.54
N GLU A 14 -6.09 12.06 0.38
CA GLU A 14 -6.86 11.42 -0.68
C GLU A 14 -6.85 9.88 -0.57
N LYS A 15 -5.70 9.32 -0.19
CA LYS A 15 -5.40 7.89 -0.26
C LYS A 15 -5.40 7.18 1.09
N ASN A 16 -5.50 7.92 2.20
CA ASN A 16 -5.56 7.41 3.58
C ASN A 16 -4.47 6.40 3.93
N ILE A 17 -3.26 6.61 3.42
CA ILE A 17 -2.13 5.68 3.60
C ILE A 17 -1.83 5.49 5.10
N SER A 18 -2.05 6.53 5.91
CA SER A 18 -1.98 6.45 7.38
C SER A 18 -2.88 5.36 7.97
N PHE A 19 -4.09 5.17 7.44
CA PHE A 19 -5.01 4.13 7.91
C PHE A 19 -4.48 2.74 7.59
N MET A 20 -3.95 2.54 6.37
CA MET A 20 -3.26 1.30 5.99
C MET A 20 -2.11 0.97 6.95
N LEU A 21 -1.23 1.95 7.21
CA LEU A 21 -0.07 1.76 8.10
C LEU A 21 -0.51 1.40 9.53
N LYS A 22 -1.55 2.06 10.06
CA LYS A 22 -2.12 1.76 11.38
C LYS A 22 -2.77 0.37 11.44
N GLY A 23 -3.39 -0.09 10.35
CA GLY A 23 -3.94 -1.43 10.24
C GLY A 23 -2.83 -2.48 10.29
N LEU A 24 -1.80 -2.31 9.45
CA LEU A 24 -0.66 -3.22 9.38
C LEU A 24 0.16 -3.26 10.68
N SER A 25 0.27 -2.15 11.42
CA SER A 25 0.95 -2.13 12.72
C SER A 25 0.27 -2.99 13.79
N ARG A 26 -0.98 -3.40 13.59
CA ARG A 26 -1.69 -4.34 14.50
C ARG A 26 -1.30 -5.80 14.25
N LEU A 27 -0.71 -6.12 13.10
CA LEU A 27 -0.27 -7.47 12.73
C LEU A 27 1.13 -7.79 13.29
N LYS A 28 1.36 -7.55 14.59
CA LYS A 28 2.69 -7.64 15.22
C LYS A 28 3.30 -9.04 15.16
N HIS A 29 2.47 -10.08 15.30
CA HIS A 29 2.88 -11.49 15.34
C HIS A 29 2.94 -12.19 13.97
N LYS A 30 2.71 -11.44 12.88
CA LYS A 30 2.79 -11.97 11.52
C LYS A 30 3.97 -11.31 10.81
N ASP A 31 4.73 -12.11 10.08
CA ASP A 31 5.76 -11.61 9.19
C ASP A 31 5.09 -11.10 7.91
N TRP A 32 5.34 -9.85 7.53
CA TRP A 32 4.78 -9.23 6.34
C TRP A 32 5.71 -8.12 5.83
N GLN A 33 5.55 -7.76 4.57
CA GLN A 33 6.20 -6.60 3.97
C GLN A 33 5.20 -5.75 3.19
N LEU A 34 5.41 -4.44 3.18
CA LEU A 34 4.68 -3.50 2.34
C LEU A 34 5.65 -2.82 1.38
N LYS A 35 5.35 -2.90 0.09
CA LYS A 35 6.04 -2.16 -0.96
C LYS A 35 5.15 -0.99 -1.40
N ILE A 36 5.70 0.21 -1.43
CA ILE A 36 5.00 1.43 -1.83
C ILE A 36 5.66 1.95 -3.10
N VAL A 37 4.90 1.96 -4.20
CA VAL A 37 5.33 2.47 -5.50
C VAL A 37 4.56 3.74 -5.81
N GLY A 38 5.29 4.80 -6.12
CA GLY A 38 4.78 6.14 -6.31
C GLY A 38 5.55 7.15 -5.46
N THR A 39 5.20 8.42 -5.64
CA THR A 39 5.74 9.56 -4.89
C THR A 39 4.61 10.51 -4.54
N GLY A 40 4.86 11.42 -3.61
CA GLY A 40 3.89 12.44 -3.27
C GLY A 40 4.27 13.27 -2.04
N PRO A 41 3.48 14.33 -1.77
CA PRO A 41 3.81 15.31 -0.74
C PRO A 41 3.82 14.75 0.69
N ASP A 42 3.11 13.66 0.95
CA ASP A 42 2.97 13.09 2.31
C ASP A 42 3.99 11.99 2.63
N GLU A 43 4.97 11.72 1.74
CA GLU A 43 5.91 10.61 1.91
C GLU A 43 6.71 10.70 3.22
N GLU A 44 7.34 11.83 3.50
CA GLU A 44 8.14 12.02 4.73
C GLU A 44 7.27 11.97 5.99
N LYS A 45 6.04 12.49 5.92
CA LYS A 45 5.06 12.39 7.01
C LYS A 45 4.72 10.94 7.32
N LEU A 46 4.51 10.12 6.29
CA LEU A 46 4.13 8.72 6.43
C LEU A 46 5.32 7.83 6.84
N LYS A 47 6.54 8.12 6.39
CA LYS A 47 7.77 7.50 6.91
C LYS A 47 7.92 7.75 8.41
N LYS A 48 7.72 8.98 8.87
CA LYS A 48 7.72 9.31 10.31
C LYS A 48 6.64 8.55 11.07
N LEU A 49 5.44 8.42 10.50
CA LEU A 49 4.37 7.62 11.10
C LEU A 49 4.76 6.14 11.19
N ALA A 50 5.34 5.56 10.14
CA ALA A 50 5.83 4.19 10.15
C ALA A 50 6.89 3.94 11.24
N GLY A 51 7.80 4.90 11.44
CA GLY A 51 8.77 4.89 12.55
C GLY A 51 8.08 4.88 13.92
N LYS A 52 7.11 5.78 14.13
CA LYS A 52 6.31 5.82 15.38
C LYS A 52 5.53 4.54 15.64
N LEU A 53 5.10 3.85 14.58
CA LEU A 53 4.38 2.58 14.67
C LEU A 53 5.30 1.36 14.83
N GLY A 54 6.62 1.54 14.73
CA GLY A 54 7.60 0.45 14.84
C GLY A 54 7.56 -0.55 13.69
N ILE A 55 7.19 -0.10 12.49
CA ILE A 55 7.05 -0.95 11.28
C ILE A 55 7.89 -0.45 10.09
N ALA A 56 8.76 0.54 10.30
CA ALA A 56 9.52 1.18 9.23
C ALA A 56 10.42 0.20 8.47
N ASP A 57 11.01 -0.76 9.18
CA ASP A 57 11.83 -1.87 8.65
C ASP A 57 11.05 -2.83 7.73
N ARG A 58 9.72 -2.84 7.83
CA ARG A 58 8.83 -3.70 7.04
C ARG A 58 8.31 -3.01 5.78
N ILE A 59 8.66 -1.76 5.55
CA ILE A 59 8.12 -0.93 4.46
C ILE A 59 9.25 -0.52 3.52
N SER A 60 9.08 -0.80 2.23
CA SER A 60 9.98 -0.36 1.17
C SER A 60 9.32 0.74 0.34
N TRP A 61 9.92 1.93 0.35
CA TRP A 61 9.53 3.07 -0.47
C TRP A 61 10.32 3.01 -1.78
N LEU A 62 9.66 2.65 -2.87
CA LEU A 62 10.32 2.30 -4.14
C LEU A 62 10.36 3.46 -5.15
N GLY A 63 9.76 4.59 -4.78
CA GLY A 63 9.61 5.76 -5.64
C GLY A 63 8.68 5.49 -6.83
N PHE A 64 8.69 6.41 -7.80
CA PHE A 64 7.91 6.25 -9.03
C PHE A 64 8.52 5.15 -9.92
N ARG A 65 7.67 4.28 -10.46
CA ARG A 65 8.06 3.24 -11.42
C ARG A 65 7.10 3.25 -12.60
N LYS A 66 7.64 3.17 -13.82
CA LYS A 66 6.86 3.15 -15.07
C LYS A 66 6.05 1.86 -15.22
N ASP A 67 6.63 0.73 -14.81
CA ASP A 67 5.94 -0.55 -14.71
C ASP A 67 5.98 -1.04 -13.25
N PRO A 68 4.99 -0.66 -12.42
CA PRO A 68 4.97 -0.98 -11.00
C PRO A 68 4.66 -2.46 -10.72
N TYR A 69 4.38 -3.29 -11.74
CA TYR A 69 3.98 -4.68 -11.56
C TYR A 69 5.00 -5.69 -12.09
N SER A 70 5.87 -5.28 -13.00
CA SER A 70 6.96 -6.12 -13.58
C SER A 70 7.87 -6.76 -12.54
N ASP A 71 8.22 -6.02 -11.49
CA ASP A 71 9.19 -6.45 -10.47
C ASP A 71 8.59 -7.44 -9.44
N PHE A 72 7.30 -7.70 -9.50
CA PHE A 72 6.60 -8.46 -8.46
C PHE A 72 5.93 -9.71 -9.03
N ARG A 73 6.65 -10.83 -8.99
CA ARG A 73 6.13 -12.16 -9.36
C ARG A 73 5.13 -12.72 -8.33
N GLU A 74 5.30 -12.38 -7.04
CA GLU A 74 4.44 -12.84 -5.95
C GLU A 74 3.96 -11.64 -5.10
N ILE A 75 2.76 -11.12 -5.39
CA ILE A 75 2.08 -10.15 -4.53
C ILE A 75 0.93 -10.87 -3.85
N THR A 76 0.84 -10.75 -2.52
CA THR A 76 -0.23 -11.36 -1.74
C THR A 76 -1.51 -10.53 -1.80
N ALA A 77 -1.41 -9.19 -1.76
CA ALA A 77 -2.54 -8.31 -1.99
C ALA A 77 -2.10 -6.90 -2.43
N LEU A 78 -2.90 -6.31 -3.34
CA LEU A 78 -2.83 -4.88 -3.65
C LEU A 78 -3.74 -4.10 -2.69
N MET A 79 -3.19 -3.10 -2.03
CA MET A 79 -3.86 -2.34 -0.97
C MET A 79 -4.37 -1.00 -1.49
N LEU A 80 -5.67 -0.75 -1.34
CA LEU A 80 -6.32 0.50 -1.72
C LEU A 80 -7.08 1.04 -0.52
N THR A 81 -6.68 2.20 0.01
CA THR A 81 -7.32 2.80 1.21
C THR A 81 -7.94 4.18 0.94
N SER A 82 -8.20 4.53 -0.33
CA SER A 82 -8.64 5.88 -0.71
C SER A 82 -9.99 6.28 -0.09
N ARG A 83 -10.08 7.52 0.40
CA ARG A 83 -11.30 8.08 1.02
C ARG A 83 -12.39 8.46 0.00
N TYR A 84 -12.01 8.69 -1.25
CA TYR A 84 -12.94 8.99 -2.33
C TYR A 84 -12.85 7.87 -3.37
N LYS A 85 -13.95 7.13 -3.56
CA LYS A 85 -14.08 6.17 -4.67
C LYS A 85 -15.28 6.53 -5.53
N GLY A 86 -15.01 7.25 -6.63
CA GLY A 86 -15.58 6.83 -7.90
C GLY A 86 -14.86 5.54 -8.31
N PHE A 87 -15.63 4.50 -8.67
CA PHE A 87 -15.24 3.18 -9.18
C PHE A 87 -13.73 2.82 -9.11
N PRO A 88 -13.30 1.85 -8.26
CA PRO A 88 -11.88 1.51 -8.11
C PRO A 88 -11.34 0.76 -9.34
N MET A 89 -10.88 1.50 -10.35
CA MET A 89 -10.26 0.98 -11.57
C MET A 89 -9.07 0.04 -11.31
N VAL A 90 -8.33 0.29 -10.23
CA VAL A 90 -7.18 -0.54 -9.81
C VAL A 90 -7.61 -1.95 -9.34
N LEU A 91 -8.85 -2.10 -8.88
CA LEU A 91 -9.43 -3.42 -8.54
C LEU A 91 -9.67 -4.24 -9.83
N VAL A 92 -10.17 -3.60 -10.89
CA VAL A 92 -10.47 -4.23 -12.19
C VAL A 92 -9.19 -4.73 -12.88
N GLU A 93 -8.12 -3.93 -12.89
CA GLU A 93 -6.83 -4.34 -13.50
C GLU A 93 -6.18 -5.52 -12.77
N THR A 94 -6.38 -5.62 -11.46
CA THR A 94 -5.75 -6.67 -10.65
C THR A 94 -6.49 -8.00 -10.75
N ILE A 95 -7.83 -7.96 -10.87
CA ILE A 95 -8.67 -9.13 -11.18
C ILE A 95 -8.32 -9.67 -12.59
N GLN A 96 -8.11 -8.80 -13.58
CA GLN A 96 -7.67 -9.23 -14.92
C GLN A 96 -6.32 -9.97 -14.93
N ARG A 97 -5.46 -9.75 -13.92
CA ARG A 97 -4.12 -10.35 -13.83
C ARG A 97 -4.05 -11.58 -12.91
N GLY A 98 -5.19 -12.07 -12.40
CA GLY A 98 -5.25 -13.28 -11.57
C GLY A 98 -4.56 -13.16 -10.20
N ARG A 99 -4.44 -11.93 -9.66
CA ARG A 99 -3.80 -11.70 -8.35
C ARG A 99 -4.85 -11.51 -7.25
N ASN A 100 -4.59 -12.04 -6.06
CA ASN A 100 -5.43 -11.81 -4.89
C ASN A 100 -5.46 -10.31 -4.54
N THR A 101 -6.64 -9.72 -4.45
CA THR A 101 -6.84 -8.31 -4.06
C THR A 101 -7.50 -8.22 -2.70
N CYS A 102 -6.98 -7.37 -1.80
CA CYS A 102 -7.61 -7.08 -0.52
C CYS A 102 -7.88 -5.57 -0.43
N ASP A 103 -9.15 -5.18 -0.58
CA ASP A 103 -9.60 -3.80 -0.43
C ASP A 103 -9.98 -3.58 1.04
N ILE A 104 -9.21 -2.78 1.78
CA ILE A 104 -9.58 -2.39 3.14
C ILE A 104 -10.45 -1.14 3.04
N LEU A 105 -11.75 -1.35 2.89
CA LEU A 105 -12.75 -0.30 2.94
C LEU A 105 -12.73 0.33 4.34
N GLY A 106 -12.23 1.57 4.42
CA GLY A 106 -12.45 2.42 5.58
C GLY A 106 -13.88 2.93 5.53
N LEU A 107 -14.74 2.35 6.37
CA LEU A 107 -16.04 2.92 6.72
C LEU A 107 -15.89 4.32 7.32
#